data_AF-A0A2U3ES66-F1
#
_entry.id   AF-A0A2U3ES66-F1
#
_cell.length_a   1.000
_cell.length_b   1.000
_cell.length_c   1.000
_cell.angle_alpha   90.00
_cell.angle_beta   90.00
_cell.angle_gamma   90.00
#
_symmetry.space_group_name_H-M   'P 1'
#
loop_
_entity.id
_entity.type
_entity.pdbx_description
1 polymer ?
#
loop_
_entity_poly.entity_id
_entity_poly.type
_entity_poly.pdbx_seq_one_letter_code
_entity_poly.pdbx_strand_id
1 'polypeptide(L)'
;MSATEKQTRTDVAGTSSSLLDEIMAQARITPVDEGYNVAKQGITALISNILDSGDAAEPVNKALVDRMIVELDKKLSAQIDEILHASEFQALESTWRSAKLLVDRTDFRENIKILMLHATKEELLDDFEFAPEITQSGFYKHVYSTGYGQFGGEPVGAVIGDYALTQSSPDIKLMQYLSAVGAMAHAPCISSVAPTFFGVDSFTDL
;
A
#
# COMPACT_ATOMS: atom_id res chain seq x y z
N MET A 1 15.75 50.14 -65.88
CA MET A 1 14.81 49.22 -65.21
C MET A 1 15.44 47.83 -65.31
N SER A 2 16.50 47.47 -64.59
CA SER A 2 16.69 47.41 -63.13
C SER A 2 15.64 46.54 -62.45
N ALA A 3 15.78 45.22 -62.59
CA ALA A 3 15.18 44.24 -61.70
C ALA A 3 16.28 43.25 -61.30
N THR A 4 16.62 43.34 -60.03
CA THR A 4 17.57 42.57 -59.24
C THR A 4 17.13 41.11 -59.11
N GLU A 5 18.02 40.17 -59.42
CA GLU A 5 17.91 38.79 -58.91
C GLU A 5 19.13 38.50 -58.03
N LYS A 6 18.92 38.65 -56.72
CA LYS A 6 19.87 38.37 -55.66
C LYS A 6 20.09 36.86 -55.59
N GLN A 7 21.29 36.42 -55.93
CA GLN A 7 21.85 35.17 -55.42
C GLN A 7 21.76 35.17 -53.90
N THR A 8 20.89 34.32 -53.35
CA THR A 8 20.89 33.99 -51.93
C THR A 8 21.45 32.59 -51.80
N ARG A 9 22.76 32.53 -51.58
CA ARG A 9 23.50 31.39 -51.05
C ARG A 9 22.81 30.98 -49.75
N THR A 10 22.10 29.85 -49.76
CA THR A 10 21.60 29.23 -48.53
C THR A 10 22.60 28.16 -48.14
N ASP A 11 23.35 28.45 -47.09
CA ASP A 11 24.25 27.51 -46.45
C ASP A 11 23.47 26.26 -46.04
N VAL A 12 23.96 25.11 -46.50
CA VAL A 12 23.50 23.79 -46.05
C VAL A 12 24.02 23.63 -44.62
N ALA A 13 23.15 23.93 -43.65
CA ALA A 13 23.35 23.49 -42.27
C ALA A 13 23.34 21.96 -42.27
N GLY A 14 24.52 21.36 -42.16
CA GLY A 14 24.67 19.93 -41.94
C GLY A 14 24.04 19.57 -40.60
N THR A 15 22.86 18.95 -40.65
CA THR A 15 22.33 18.18 -39.53
C THR A 15 23.28 17.01 -39.34
N SER A 16 24.22 17.13 -38.41
CA SER A 16 24.94 15.95 -37.91
C SER A 16 23.88 15.02 -37.33
N SER A 17 23.63 13.90 -38.01
CA SER A 17 22.86 12.80 -37.45
C SER A 17 23.46 12.47 -36.09
N SER A 18 22.65 12.56 -35.03
CA SER A 18 23.11 12.14 -33.72
C SER A 18 23.53 10.68 -33.83
N LEU A 19 24.66 10.29 -33.25
CA LEU A 19 25.13 8.91 -33.21
C LEU A 19 24.04 7.96 -32.70
N LEU A 20 23.16 8.45 -31.81
CA LEU A 20 21.98 7.74 -31.35
C LEU A 20 20.97 7.46 -32.48
N ASP A 21 20.71 8.44 -33.34
CA ASP A 21 19.77 8.28 -34.46
C ASP A 21 20.36 7.36 -35.55
N GLU A 22 21.70 7.29 -35.70
CA GLU A 22 22.37 6.31 -36.58
C GLU A 22 22.28 4.87 -36.04
N ILE A 23 22.45 4.68 -34.72
CA ILE A 23 22.29 3.38 -34.07
C ILE A 23 20.82 2.90 -34.16
N MET A 24 19.86 3.81 -33.98
CA MET A 24 18.43 3.53 -34.14
C MET A 24 18.08 3.11 -35.58
N ALA A 25 18.68 3.76 -36.58
CA ALA A 25 18.50 3.40 -37.99
C ALA A 25 19.07 2.00 -38.31
N GLN A 26 20.21 1.61 -37.72
CA GLN A 26 20.76 0.25 -37.86
C GLN A 26 19.87 -0.82 -37.20
N ALA A 27 19.19 -0.47 -36.09
CA ALA A 27 18.23 -1.33 -35.42
C ALA A 27 16.87 -1.44 -36.14
N ARG A 28 16.71 -0.77 -37.31
CA ARG A 28 15.46 -0.67 -38.09
C ARG A 28 14.30 -0.03 -37.32
N ILE A 29 14.60 0.84 -36.35
CA ILE A 29 13.58 1.60 -35.62
C ILE A 29 13.59 3.02 -36.20
N THR A 30 12.49 3.39 -36.84
CA THR A 30 12.35 4.69 -37.50
C THR A 30 11.62 5.68 -36.60
N PRO A 31 11.83 7.01 -36.78
CA PRO A 31 11.14 8.03 -35.98
C PRO A 31 9.61 8.03 -36.08
N VAL A 32 9.05 7.24 -37.01
CA VAL A 32 7.61 7.08 -37.25
C VAL A 32 7.01 5.95 -36.40
N ASP A 33 7.85 5.06 -35.86
CA ASP A 33 7.39 3.94 -35.03
C ASP A 33 6.99 4.41 -33.63
N GLU A 34 5.85 3.93 -33.12
CA GLU A 34 5.33 4.31 -31.79
C GLU A 34 6.33 4.05 -30.64
N GLY A 35 7.24 3.09 -30.83
CA GLY A 35 8.29 2.73 -29.87
C GLY A 35 9.58 3.56 -29.95
N TYR A 36 9.73 4.47 -30.92
CA TYR A 36 10.99 5.18 -31.16
C TYR A 36 11.51 5.92 -29.91
N ASN A 37 10.62 6.64 -29.24
CA ASN A 37 10.99 7.44 -28.06
C ASN A 37 11.40 6.57 -26.87
N VAL A 38 10.69 5.45 -26.64
CA VAL A 38 11.01 4.50 -25.56
C VAL A 38 12.34 3.80 -25.82
N ALA A 39 12.56 3.35 -27.05
CA ALA A 39 13.82 2.73 -27.46
C ALA A 39 15.00 3.72 -27.37
N LYS A 40 14.82 4.97 -27.80
CA LYS A 40 15.83 6.03 -27.67
C LYS A 40 16.20 6.30 -26.21
N GLN A 41 15.22 6.34 -25.30
CA GLN A 41 15.46 6.45 -23.86
C GLN A 41 16.21 5.23 -23.30
N GLY A 42 15.80 4.02 -23.68
CA GLY A 42 16.45 2.78 -23.24
C GLY A 42 17.92 2.69 -23.65
N ILE A 43 18.24 3.02 -24.90
CA ILE A 43 19.63 3.03 -25.41
C ILE A 43 20.45 4.13 -24.75
N THR A 44 19.86 5.30 -24.50
CA THR A 44 20.55 6.40 -23.78
C THR A 44 20.89 5.98 -22.35
N ALA A 45 19.97 5.34 -21.64
CA ALA A 45 20.19 4.83 -20.29
C ALA A 45 21.25 3.71 -20.25
N LEU A 46 21.23 2.81 -21.24
CA LEU A 46 22.24 1.76 -21.40
C LEU A 46 23.64 2.34 -21.60
N ILE A 47 23.80 3.27 -22.54
CA ILE A 47 25.09 3.90 -22.84
C ILE A 47 25.62 4.68 -21.63
N SER A 48 24.75 5.42 -20.93
CA SER A 48 25.13 6.15 -19.71
C SER A 48 25.68 5.21 -18.64
N ASN A 49 25.02 4.07 -18.44
CA ASN A 49 25.43 3.10 -17.43
C ASN A 49 26.73 2.37 -17.81
N ILE A 50 26.94 2.04 -19.09
CA ILE A 50 28.22 1.49 -19.57
C ILE A 50 29.37 2.48 -19.36
N LEU A 51 29.13 3.77 -19.61
CA LEU A 51 30.11 4.83 -19.39
C LEU A 51 30.48 4.97 -17.89
N ASP A 52 29.48 4.89 -17.00
CA ASP A 52 29.69 4.96 -15.56
C ASP A 52 30.40 3.70 -15.00
N SER A 53 30.19 2.54 -15.64
CA SER A 53 30.78 1.25 -15.23
C SER A 53 32.25 1.10 -15.61
N GLY A 54 32.76 1.89 -16.56
CA GLY A 54 34.18 1.90 -16.97
C GLY A 54 34.66 0.70 -17.81
N ASP A 55 33.82 -0.31 -18.01
CA ASP A 55 34.12 -1.51 -18.81
C ASP A 55 33.92 -1.27 -20.31
N ALA A 56 34.83 -0.52 -20.93
CA ALA A 56 34.81 -0.23 -22.36
C ALA A 56 35.18 -1.44 -23.25
N ALA A 57 35.54 -2.58 -22.66
CA ALA A 57 36.11 -3.74 -23.36
C ALA A 57 35.15 -4.94 -23.52
N GLU A 58 34.03 -4.99 -22.78
CA GLU A 58 33.06 -6.08 -22.91
C GLU A 58 32.10 -5.84 -24.08
N PRO A 59 31.91 -6.80 -25.01
CA PRO A 59 30.92 -6.67 -26.06
C PRO A 59 29.52 -6.66 -25.45
N VAL A 60 28.70 -5.66 -25.82
CA VAL A 60 27.29 -5.57 -25.41
C VAL A 60 26.56 -6.82 -25.90
N ASN A 61 26.29 -7.73 -24.98
CA ASN A 61 25.58 -8.98 -25.24
C ASN A 61 24.30 -9.03 -24.39
N LYS A 62 23.40 -9.96 -24.73
CA LYS A 62 22.16 -10.18 -23.97
C LYS A 62 22.45 -10.40 -22.47
N ALA A 63 23.54 -11.10 -22.16
CA ALA A 63 23.93 -11.39 -20.78
C ALA A 63 24.30 -10.13 -19.97
N LEU A 64 24.86 -9.09 -20.59
CA LEU A 64 25.14 -7.80 -19.94
C LEU A 64 23.83 -7.07 -19.62
N VAL A 65 22.87 -7.05 -20.53
CA VAL A 65 21.53 -6.48 -20.28
C VAL A 65 20.82 -7.25 -19.16
N ASP A 66 20.84 -8.58 -19.19
CA ASP A 66 20.25 -9.42 -18.14
C ASP A 66 20.90 -9.14 -16.77
N ARG A 67 22.24 -8.96 -16.71
CA ARG A 67 22.94 -8.54 -15.48
C ARG A 67 22.46 -7.19 -14.97
N MET A 68 22.31 -6.20 -15.86
CA MET A 68 21.81 -4.87 -15.49
C MET A 68 20.37 -4.91 -14.95
N ILE A 69 19.51 -5.75 -15.54
CA ILE A 69 18.14 -5.96 -15.05
C ILE A 69 18.17 -6.56 -13.64
N VAL A 70 19.00 -7.59 -13.41
CA VAL A 70 19.14 -8.20 -12.08
C VAL A 70 19.63 -7.19 -11.04
N GLU A 71 20.57 -6.30 -11.39
CA GLU A 71 21.00 -5.24 -10.48
C GLU A 71 19.92 -4.20 -10.20
N LEU A 72 19.13 -3.84 -11.22
CA LEU A 72 18.00 -2.94 -11.07
C LEU A 72 16.91 -3.55 -10.18
N ASP A 73 16.53 -4.80 -10.45
CA ASP A 73 15.55 -5.55 -9.65
C ASP A 73 16.03 -5.64 -8.20
N LYS A 74 17.31 -5.92 -7.96
CA LYS A 74 17.86 -5.93 -6.60
C LYS A 74 17.69 -4.59 -5.88
N LYS A 75 17.90 -3.47 -6.57
CA LYS A 75 17.72 -2.12 -5.99
C LYS A 75 16.24 -1.81 -5.75
N LEU A 76 15.37 -2.15 -6.71
CA LEU A 76 13.93 -1.95 -6.61
C LEU A 76 13.32 -2.82 -5.51
N SER A 77 13.63 -4.11 -5.49
CA SER A 77 13.20 -5.04 -4.44
C SER A 77 13.64 -4.55 -3.07
N ALA A 78 14.91 -4.16 -2.90
CA ALA A 78 15.37 -3.60 -1.62
C ALA A 78 14.54 -2.36 -1.20
N GLN A 79 14.25 -1.45 -2.12
CA GLN A 79 13.47 -0.26 -1.82
C GLN A 79 12.00 -0.58 -1.49
N ILE A 80 11.39 -1.50 -2.24
CA ILE A 80 10.02 -1.93 -2.02
C ILE A 80 9.90 -2.72 -0.71
N ASP A 81 10.89 -3.56 -0.40
CA ASP A 81 10.95 -4.29 0.86
C ASP A 81 10.96 -3.32 2.04
N GLU A 82 11.78 -2.25 2.00
CA GLU A 82 11.77 -1.23 3.05
C GLU A 82 10.40 -0.53 3.19
N ILE A 83 9.72 -0.23 2.07
CA ILE A 83 8.40 0.40 2.08
C ILE A 83 7.34 -0.54 2.66
N LEU A 84 7.32 -1.80 2.22
CA LEU A 84 6.33 -2.79 2.62
C LEU A 84 6.54 -3.31 4.04
N HIS A 85 7.78 -3.30 4.54
CA HIS A 85 8.11 -3.73 5.90
C HIS A 85 8.11 -2.59 6.92
N ALA A 86 7.72 -1.38 6.52
CA ALA A 86 7.44 -0.29 7.44
C ALA A 86 6.29 -0.70 8.39
N SER A 87 6.52 -0.58 9.70
CA SER A 87 5.56 -1.02 10.73
C SER A 87 4.17 -0.37 10.60
N GLU A 88 4.12 0.92 10.26
CA GLU A 88 2.87 1.66 10.02
C GLU A 88 2.09 1.08 8.83
N PHE A 89 2.79 0.75 7.74
CA PHE A 89 2.18 0.17 6.55
C PHE A 89 1.69 -1.24 6.82
N GLN A 90 2.51 -2.09 7.46
CA GLN A 90 2.12 -3.46 7.80
C GLN A 90 0.93 -3.52 8.75
N ALA A 91 0.87 -2.63 9.75
CA ALA A 91 -0.27 -2.56 10.66
C ALA A 91 -1.56 -2.28 9.87
N LEU A 92 -1.55 -1.23 9.03
CA LEU A 92 -2.70 -0.88 8.19
C LEU A 92 -3.06 -1.99 7.19
N GLU A 93 -2.05 -2.55 6.51
CA GLU A 93 -2.23 -3.63 5.54
C GLU A 93 -2.86 -4.86 6.22
N SER A 94 -2.39 -5.23 7.41
CA SER A 94 -2.90 -6.40 8.15
C SER A 94 -4.38 -6.27 8.50
N THR A 95 -4.81 -5.09 8.97
CA THR A 95 -6.21 -4.77 9.27
C THR A 95 -7.08 -4.84 8.02
N TRP A 96 -6.66 -4.25 6.90
CA TRP A 96 -7.47 -4.26 5.68
C TRP A 96 -7.50 -5.61 4.99
N ARG A 97 -6.39 -6.36 5.01
CA ARG A 97 -6.35 -7.72 4.44
C ARG A 97 -7.17 -8.70 5.28
N SER A 98 -7.18 -8.56 6.61
CA SER A 98 -8.02 -9.39 7.48
C SER A 98 -9.51 -9.06 7.28
N ALA A 99 -9.88 -7.79 7.17
CA ALA A 99 -11.24 -7.37 6.85
C ALA A 99 -11.69 -7.90 5.47
N LYS A 100 -10.80 -7.83 4.46
CA LYS A 100 -11.06 -8.40 3.14
C LYS A 100 -11.25 -9.91 3.20
N LEU A 101 -10.43 -10.62 3.97
CA LEU A 101 -10.59 -12.07 4.20
C LEU A 101 -11.95 -12.38 4.82
N LEU A 102 -12.37 -11.62 5.84
CA LEU A 102 -13.67 -11.79 6.48
C LEU A 102 -14.82 -11.62 5.49
N VAL A 103 -14.77 -10.56 4.68
CA VAL A 103 -15.77 -10.28 3.63
C VAL A 103 -15.78 -11.41 2.59
N ASP A 104 -14.62 -11.85 2.10
CA ASP A 104 -14.51 -12.87 1.05
C ASP A 104 -14.96 -14.26 1.52
N ARG A 105 -14.89 -14.54 2.82
CA ARG A 105 -15.33 -15.81 3.41
C ARG A 105 -16.78 -15.79 3.88
N THR A 106 -17.45 -14.65 3.85
CA THR A 106 -18.83 -14.49 4.29
C THR A 106 -19.78 -14.58 3.09
N ASP A 107 -20.76 -15.49 3.15
CA ASP A 107 -21.83 -15.53 2.15
C ASP A 107 -22.94 -14.53 2.52
N PHE A 108 -22.89 -13.34 1.93
CA PHE A 108 -23.89 -12.29 2.15
C PHE A 108 -25.29 -12.64 1.61
N ARG A 109 -25.45 -13.74 0.85
CA ARG A 109 -26.77 -14.21 0.38
C ARG A 109 -27.56 -14.85 1.52
N GLU A 110 -26.88 -15.32 2.56
CA GLU A 110 -27.45 -15.94 3.75
C GLU A 110 -27.84 -14.90 4.83
N ASN A 111 -28.20 -13.68 4.41
CA ASN A 111 -28.65 -12.58 5.27
C ASN A 111 -27.66 -12.20 6.39
N ILE A 112 -26.37 -12.21 6.07
CA ILE A 112 -25.30 -11.74 6.96
C ILE A 112 -24.97 -10.29 6.59
N LYS A 113 -24.78 -9.43 7.58
CA LYS A 113 -24.30 -8.05 7.39
C LYS A 113 -23.09 -7.80 8.28
N ILE A 114 -22.12 -7.08 7.74
CA ILE A 114 -20.92 -6.65 8.46
C ILE A 114 -20.97 -5.13 8.55
N LEU A 115 -20.87 -4.62 9.77
CA LEU A 115 -20.78 -3.19 10.05
C LEU A 115 -19.34 -2.87 10.42
N MET A 116 -18.77 -1.84 9.79
CA MET A 116 -17.43 -1.36 10.10
C MET A 116 -17.51 -0.05 10.88
N LEU A 117 -16.82 0.00 12.01
CA LEU A 117 -16.62 1.19 12.83
C LEU A 117 -15.12 1.46 12.91
N HIS A 118 -14.70 2.64 12.50
CA HIS A 118 -13.32 3.08 12.69
C HIS A 118 -13.17 3.70 14.07
N ALA A 119 -12.38 3.07 14.93
CA ALA A 119 -12.02 3.58 16.26
C ALA A 119 -10.66 3.03 16.65
N THR A 120 -9.74 3.90 17.06
CA THR A 120 -8.47 3.45 17.66
C THR A 120 -8.70 2.93 19.08
N LYS A 121 -7.75 2.14 19.60
CA LYS A 121 -7.84 1.58 20.96
C LYS A 121 -7.93 2.68 22.04
N GLU A 122 -7.16 3.76 21.84
CA GLU A 122 -7.10 4.91 22.74
C GLU A 122 -8.39 5.71 22.70
N GLU A 123 -8.89 6.06 21.50
CA GLU A 123 -10.17 6.76 21.35
C GLU A 123 -11.34 5.98 21.97
N LEU A 124 -11.33 4.65 21.86
CA LEU A 124 -12.37 3.82 22.42
C LEU A 124 -12.34 3.80 23.95
N LEU A 125 -11.15 3.78 24.55
CA LEU A 125 -11.01 3.90 26.00
C LEU A 125 -11.44 5.29 26.48
N ASP A 126 -11.00 6.34 25.79
CA ASP A 126 -11.35 7.73 26.10
C ASP A 126 -12.87 7.97 26.00
N ASP A 127 -13.55 7.37 25.03
CA ASP A 127 -15.03 7.42 24.89
C ASP A 127 -15.72 6.87 26.15
N PHE A 128 -15.22 5.75 26.68
CA PHE A 128 -15.75 5.17 27.92
C PHE A 128 -15.41 5.98 29.17
N GLU A 129 -14.24 6.61 29.22
CA GLU A 129 -13.84 7.44 30.36
C GLU A 129 -14.54 8.81 30.37
N PHE A 130 -14.86 9.36 29.20
CA PHE A 130 -15.57 10.62 29.07
C PHE A 130 -17.06 10.48 29.40
N ALA A 131 -17.65 9.31 29.12
CA ALA A 131 -19.05 9.04 29.41
C ALA A 131 -19.27 8.87 30.94
N PRO A 132 -20.27 9.55 31.55
CA PRO A 132 -20.59 9.37 32.96
C PRO A 132 -21.01 7.93 33.30
N GLU A 133 -21.63 7.25 32.33
CA GLU A 133 -22.05 5.85 32.42
C GLU A 133 -21.79 5.16 31.08
N ILE A 134 -21.54 3.85 31.12
CA ILE A 134 -21.25 3.03 29.93
C ILE A 134 -22.38 3.12 28.89
N THR A 135 -23.63 3.22 29.35
CA THR A 135 -24.84 3.34 28.51
C THR A 135 -24.91 4.66 27.72
N GLN A 136 -24.08 5.64 28.07
CA GLN A 136 -24.00 6.95 27.42
C GLN A 136 -22.77 7.08 26.51
N SER A 137 -21.93 6.04 26.42
CA SER A 137 -20.78 6.00 25.52
C SER A 137 -21.19 5.98 24.04
N GLY A 138 -20.33 6.49 23.17
CA GLY A 138 -20.49 6.41 21.72
C GLY A 138 -20.53 4.96 21.24
N PHE A 139 -19.68 4.09 21.79
CA PHE A 139 -19.67 2.67 21.44
C PHE A 139 -20.99 1.97 21.80
N TYR A 140 -21.56 2.23 22.98
CA TYR A 140 -22.87 1.68 23.37
C TYR A 140 -23.97 2.10 22.39
N LYS A 141 -23.95 3.35 21.92
CA LYS A 141 -24.92 3.83 20.93
C LYS A 141 -24.87 3.00 19.65
N HIS A 142 -23.69 2.70 19.15
CA HIS A 142 -23.52 1.92 17.91
C HIS A 142 -23.89 0.46 18.07
N VAL A 143 -23.53 -0.18 19.19
CA VAL A 143 -23.77 -1.62 19.40
C VAL A 143 -25.18 -1.91 19.90
N TYR A 144 -25.66 -1.14 20.87
CA TYR A 144 -26.97 -1.35 21.49
C TYR A 144 -28.03 -0.48 20.84
N SER A 145 -27.91 0.85 20.92
CA SER A 145 -29.04 1.76 20.66
C SER A 145 -29.50 1.79 19.20
N THR A 146 -28.59 1.69 18.23
CA THR A 146 -28.94 1.71 16.79
C THR A 146 -29.52 0.39 16.28
N GLY A 147 -29.14 -0.73 16.91
CA GLY A 147 -29.58 -2.08 16.53
C GLY A 147 -30.61 -2.64 17.50
N TYR A 148 -30.12 -3.22 18.60
CA TYR A 148 -30.93 -3.95 19.58
C TYR A 148 -31.99 -3.08 20.27
N GLY A 149 -31.65 -1.84 20.62
CA GLY A 149 -32.53 -0.89 21.31
C GLY A 149 -33.51 -0.16 20.40
N GLN A 150 -33.39 -0.31 19.07
CA GLN A 150 -34.22 0.39 18.09
C GLN A 150 -35.39 -0.49 17.64
N PHE A 151 -36.60 0.06 17.62
CA PHE A 151 -37.76 -0.67 17.10
C PHE A 151 -37.59 -0.97 15.60
N GLY A 152 -37.59 -2.26 15.25
CA GLY A 152 -37.33 -2.73 13.88
C GLY A 152 -35.86 -2.64 13.44
N GLY A 153 -34.93 -2.37 14.37
CA GLY A 153 -33.50 -2.39 14.12
C GLY A 153 -32.94 -3.81 13.99
N GLU A 154 -31.77 -3.93 13.39
CA GLU A 154 -31.04 -5.20 13.28
C GLU A 154 -30.01 -5.27 14.41
N PRO A 155 -30.12 -6.25 15.34
CA PRO A 155 -29.20 -6.34 16.47
C PRO A 155 -27.80 -6.78 16.02
N VAL A 156 -26.77 -6.29 16.70
CA VAL A 156 -25.40 -6.73 16.50
C VAL A 156 -25.24 -8.12 17.12
N GLY A 157 -24.84 -9.11 16.31
CA GLY A 157 -24.67 -10.48 16.78
C GLY A 157 -23.35 -10.72 17.53
N ALA A 158 -22.26 -10.10 17.08
CA ALA A 158 -20.95 -10.15 17.72
C ALA A 158 -20.15 -8.91 17.34
N VAL A 159 -19.22 -8.51 18.20
CA VAL A 159 -18.28 -7.43 17.92
C VAL A 159 -16.89 -8.03 17.74
N ILE A 160 -16.24 -7.70 16.63
CA ILE A 160 -14.84 -8.06 16.38
C ILE A 160 -13.98 -6.82 16.60
N GLY A 161 -13.11 -6.85 17.60
CA GLY A 161 -12.12 -5.81 17.86
C GLY A 161 -10.79 -6.19 17.26
N ASP A 162 -10.33 -5.46 16.24
CA ASP A 162 -8.99 -5.61 15.68
C ASP A 162 -7.95 -4.88 16.54
N TYR A 163 -7.75 -5.41 17.75
CA TYR A 163 -6.82 -4.89 18.73
C TYR A 163 -5.94 -6.01 19.27
N ALA A 164 -4.71 -5.65 19.66
CA ALA A 164 -3.80 -6.51 20.40
C ALA A 164 -3.80 -6.06 21.86
N LEU A 165 -4.60 -6.74 22.70
CA LEU A 165 -4.79 -6.41 24.10
C LEU A 165 -3.63 -6.93 24.96
N THR A 166 -3.17 -6.10 25.89
CA THR A 166 -2.07 -6.42 26.82
C THR A 166 -2.59 -6.62 28.24
N GLN A 167 -1.71 -7.05 29.15
CA GLN A 167 -2.00 -7.12 30.59
C GLN A 167 -1.93 -5.76 31.31
N SER A 168 -1.80 -4.65 30.55
CA SER A 168 -1.73 -3.31 31.13
C SER A 168 -3.09 -2.87 31.71
N SER A 169 -3.06 -2.01 32.74
CA SER A 169 -4.28 -1.49 33.36
C SER A 169 -5.28 -0.83 32.39
N PRO A 170 -4.84 -0.02 31.40
CA PRO A 170 -5.75 0.54 30.39
C PRO A 170 -6.47 -0.53 29.56
N ASP A 171 -5.75 -1.57 29.12
CA ASP A 171 -6.34 -2.63 28.30
C ASP A 171 -7.30 -3.51 29.11
N ILE A 172 -6.97 -3.83 30.36
CA ILE A 172 -7.89 -4.55 31.26
C ILE A 172 -9.16 -3.74 31.52
N LYS A 173 -9.04 -2.41 31.69
CA LYS A 173 -10.19 -1.51 31.87
C LYS A 173 -11.04 -1.45 30.60
N LEU A 174 -10.43 -1.35 29.43
CA LEU A 174 -11.12 -1.41 28.14
C LEU A 174 -11.87 -2.74 27.97
N MET A 175 -11.24 -3.88 28.29
CA MET A 175 -11.89 -5.20 28.26
C MET A 175 -13.10 -5.26 29.19
N GLN A 176 -13.02 -4.65 30.38
CA GLN A 176 -14.14 -4.58 31.32
C GLN A 176 -15.32 -3.77 30.73
N TYR A 177 -15.05 -2.64 30.08
CA TYR A 177 -16.09 -1.84 29.41
C TYR A 177 -16.72 -2.56 28.22
N LEU A 178 -15.89 -3.16 27.35
CA LEU A 178 -16.36 -3.95 26.22
C LEU A 178 -17.23 -5.13 26.70
N SER A 179 -16.80 -5.83 27.74
CA SER A 179 -17.58 -6.92 28.33
C SER A 179 -18.91 -6.45 28.91
N ALA A 180 -18.97 -5.26 29.51
CA ALA A 180 -20.20 -4.71 30.04
C ALA A 180 -21.19 -4.36 28.91
N VAL A 181 -20.73 -3.71 27.84
CA VAL A 181 -21.56 -3.42 26.66
C VAL A 181 -22.02 -4.71 25.98
N GLY A 182 -21.12 -5.68 25.81
CA GLY A 182 -21.44 -6.99 25.23
C GLY A 182 -22.49 -7.75 26.04
N ALA A 183 -22.44 -7.66 27.37
CA ALA A 183 -23.46 -8.23 28.26
C ALA A 183 -24.82 -7.53 28.11
N MET A 184 -24.85 -6.21 27.96
CA MET A 184 -26.08 -5.43 27.75
C MET A 184 -26.70 -5.67 26.38
N ALA A 185 -25.88 -5.77 25.32
CA ALA A 185 -26.33 -5.97 23.95
C ALA A 185 -26.49 -7.45 23.54
N HIS A 186 -26.15 -8.38 24.45
CA HIS A 186 -26.07 -9.81 24.16
C HIS A 186 -25.17 -10.16 22.96
N ALA A 187 -24.11 -9.38 22.76
CA ALA A 187 -23.16 -9.52 21.65
C ALA A 187 -21.76 -9.75 22.23
N PRO A 188 -21.16 -10.95 22.09
CA PRO A 188 -19.81 -11.18 22.57
C PRO A 188 -18.80 -10.29 21.82
N CYS A 189 -17.89 -9.69 22.57
CA CYS A 189 -16.74 -8.96 22.03
C CYS A 189 -15.56 -9.92 21.90
N ILE A 190 -15.07 -10.11 20.69
CA ILE A 190 -13.97 -11.01 20.34
C ILE A 190 -12.80 -10.14 19.88
N SER A 191 -11.63 -10.33 20.47
CA SER A 191 -10.41 -9.62 20.12
C SER A 191 -9.17 -10.48 20.38
N SER A 192 -8.00 -10.02 19.95
CA SER A 192 -6.74 -10.73 20.14
C SER A 192 -5.96 -10.17 21.33
N VAL A 193 -5.04 -10.97 21.85
CA VAL A 193 -4.07 -10.53 22.86
C VAL A 193 -2.71 -10.36 22.21
N ALA A 194 -1.87 -9.48 22.75
CA ALA A 194 -0.48 -9.32 22.33
C ALA A 194 0.43 -10.40 22.98
N PRO A 195 1.63 -10.69 22.45
CA PRO A 195 2.59 -11.61 23.09
C PRO A 195 2.88 -11.23 24.55
N THR A 196 2.99 -9.92 24.79
CA THR A 196 3.25 -9.32 26.10
C THR A 196 2.16 -9.61 27.13
N PHE A 197 0.96 -10.06 26.70
CA PHE A 197 -0.07 -10.56 27.60
C PHE A 197 0.38 -11.82 28.35
N PHE A 198 1.13 -12.70 27.68
CA PHE A 198 1.69 -13.91 28.28
C PHE A 198 3.05 -13.69 28.95
N GLY A 199 3.56 -12.45 28.93
CA GLY A 199 4.90 -12.12 29.45
C GLY A 199 6.05 -12.55 28.53
N VAL A 200 5.78 -12.82 27.25
CA VAL A 200 6.78 -13.08 26.21
C VAL A 200 6.85 -11.91 25.23
N ASP A 201 8.01 -11.70 24.62
CA ASP A 201 8.19 -10.63 23.62
C ASP A 201 7.71 -11.04 22.23
N SER A 202 7.70 -12.35 21.93
CA SER A 202 7.27 -12.92 20.66
C SER A 202 6.37 -14.14 20.86
N PHE A 203 5.39 -14.31 19.97
CA PHE A 203 4.58 -15.53 19.91
C PHE A 203 5.38 -16.78 19.53
N THR A 204 6.58 -16.63 18.98
CA THR A 204 7.47 -17.77 18.68
C THR A 204 8.01 -18.46 19.92
N ASP A 205 7.94 -17.80 21.07
CA ASP A 205 8.53 -18.26 22.32
C ASP A 205 7.52 -19.02 23.21
N LEU A 206 6.29 -19.18 22.72
CA LEU A 206 5.18 -19.89 23.37
C LEU A 206 5.15 -21.38 22.97
#